data_AF-A0A2V9X7W9-F1
#
_entry.id   AF-A0A2V9X7W9-F1
#
_cell.length_a   1.000
_cell.length_b   1.000
_cell.length_c   1.000
_cell.angle_alpha   90.00
_cell.angle_beta   90.00
_cell.angle_gamma   90.00
#
_symmetry.space_group_name_H-M   'P 1'
#
loop_
_entity.id
_entity.type
_entity.pdbx_description
1 polymer ?
#
loop_
_entity_poly.entity_id
_entity_poly.type
_entity_poly.pdbx_seq_one_letter_code
_entity_poly.pdbx_strand_id
1 'polypeptide(L)'
;MRQLLAAEVNRLTAIVLEIAARYWQYRDFTSYELQQAIVDLVVCFPVYRTYVQAETGQVSADDVAYINQAAALARQQGDKLDPSLFDLLTDVLLLRRRGNPESEFVMRFQQLTGPAMAKGVEDTACYCFNRLISLNEVGGDPGRFGLSLDEFHRASAESQARWPNTMLASSTHDTKHSEDMRARLSVLSEIPDEWRETVQRWSSINERHRRHNLPGRNIEYHFYQTLVGAWPLELERALAYMDKAAREAKVRTTWTRPNTRYDEALEAFITGALNDPAFTGDVERFVNWITDAGYINSLAQMLIKL
;
A
#
# COMPACT_ATOMS: atom_id res chain seq x y z
N MET A 1 -0.61 -3.32 12.32
CA MET A 1 0.14 -4.09 13.33
C MET A 1 -0.60 -4.26 14.66
N ARG A 2 -0.98 -3.19 15.36
CA ARG A 2 -1.60 -3.27 16.71
C ARG A 2 -2.98 -3.95 16.82
N GLN A 3 -3.64 -4.24 15.70
CA GLN A 3 -4.95 -4.91 15.68
C GLN A 3 -4.83 -6.31 15.05
N LEU A 4 -4.53 -6.37 13.75
CA LEU A 4 -4.51 -7.63 12.99
C LEU A 4 -3.27 -8.51 13.22
N LEU A 5 -2.14 -7.93 13.65
CA LEU A 5 -0.85 -8.64 13.82
C LEU A 5 -0.34 -8.54 15.26
N ALA A 6 -1.26 -8.32 16.20
CA ALA A 6 -0.92 -8.08 17.60
C ALA A 6 -0.30 -9.32 18.26
N ALA A 7 -0.76 -10.51 17.88
CA ALA A 7 -0.24 -11.77 18.41
C ALA A 7 1.24 -11.99 18.03
N GLU A 8 1.60 -11.73 16.77
CA GLU A 8 2.97 -11.85 16.28
C GLU A 8 3.90 -10.83 16.94
N VAL A 9 3.45 -9.58 17.07
CA VAL A 9 4.19 -8.51 17.77
C VAL A 9 4.39 -8.86 19.24
N ASN A 10 3.36 -9.36 19.94
CA ASN A 10 3.47 -9.79 21.34
C ASN A 10 4.47 -10.94 21.50
N ARG A 11 4.48 -11.90 20.56
CA ARG A 11 5.44 -13.00 20.57
C ARG A 11 6.87 -12.51 20.38
N LEU A 12 7.11 -11.62 19.42
CA LEU A 12 8.44 -11.02 19.22
C LEU A 12 8.88 -10.26 20.47
N THR A 13 7.97 -9.50 21.09
CA THR A 13 8.25 -8.75 22.32
C THR A 13 8.70 -9.68 23.45
N ALA A 14 8.02 -10.82 23.64
CA ALA A 14 8.41 -11.82 24.64
C ALA A 14 9.82 -12.40 24.40
N ILE A 15 10.18 -12.65 23.13
CA ILE A 15 11.52 -13.13 22.78
C ILE A 15 12.57 -12.06 23.04
N VAL A 16 12.32 -10.81 22.65
CA VAL A 16 13.26 -9.71 22.89
C VAL A 16 13.43 -9.43 24.38
N LEU A 17 12.39 -9.57 25.20
CA LEU A 17 12.51 -9.49 26.65
C LEU A 17 13.49 -10.55 27.20
N GLU A 18 13.43 -11.79 26.70
CA GLU A 18 14.39 -12.83 27.09
C GLU A 18 15.83 -12.48 26.66
N ILE A 19 16.00 -11.94 25.45
CA ILE A 19 17.30 -11.51 24.94
C ILE A 19 17.83 -10.35 25.80
N ALA A 20 17.02 -9.31 26.03
CA ALA A 20 17.38 -8.11 26.77
C ALA A 20 17.80 -8.44 28.22
N ALA A 21 17.15 -9.41 28.87
CA ALA A 21 17.49 -9.86 30.22
C ALA A 21 18.93 -10.41 30.35
N ARG A 22 19.55 -10.84 29.23
CA ARG A 22 20.93 -11.36 29.20
C ARG A 22 21.99 -10.25 29.13
N TYR A 23 21.60 -9.02 28.85
CA TYR A 23 22.51 -7.89 28.67
C TYR A 23 22.14 -6.76 29.62
N TRP A 24 23.05 -6.43 30.54
CA TRP A 24 22.80 -5.43 31.59
C TRP A 24 22.34 -4.06 31.03
N GLN A 25 22.81 -3.68 29.84
CA GLN A 25 22.49 -2.42 29.16
C GLN A 25 21.01 -2.31 28.74
N TYR A 26 20.33 -3.44 28.59
CA TYR A 26 18.99 -3.51 28.00
C TYR A 26 17.92 -4.04 28.97
N ARG A 27 18.33 -4.40 30.20
CA ARG A 27 17.49 -5.11 31.18
C ARG A 27 16.35 -4.26 31.74
N ASP A 28 16.53 -2.95 31.78
CA ASP A 28 15.58 -2.01 32.40
C ASP A 28 14.49 -1.53 31.43
N PHE A 29 14.54 -1.94 30.16
CA PHE A 29 13.51 -1.59 29.19
C PHE A 29 12.20 -2.33 29.46
N THR A 30 11.11 -1.58 29.38
CA THR A 30 9.77 -2.11 29.57
C THR A 30 9.32 -2.91 28.35
N SER A 31 8.37 -3.83 28.58
CA SER A 31 7.70 -4.57 27.49
C SER A 31 7.08 -3.63 26.45
N TYR A 32 6.54 -2.48 26.90
CA TYR A 32 5.96 -1.47 26.03
C TYR A 32 6.99 -0.82 25.10
N GLU A 33 8.15 -0.43 25.64
CA GLU A 33 9.23 0.17 24.84
C GLU A 33 9.78 -0.80 23.80
N LEU A 34 9.99 -2.07 24.17
CA LEU A 34 10.46 -3.10 23.23
C LEU A 34 9.42 -3.39 22.14
N GLN A 35 8.15 -3.51 22.52
CA GLN A 35 7.06 -3.66 21.56
C GLN A 35 7.01 -2.50 20.57
N GLN A 36 7.13 -1.27 21.08
CA GLN A 36 7.10 -0.07 20.25
C GLN A 36 8.31 0.00 19.32
N ALA A 37 9.51 -0.33 19.81
CA ALA A 37 10.73 -0.40 18.99
C ALA A 37 10.61 -1.43 17.86
N ILE A 38 10.04 -2.61 18.13
CA ILE A 38 9.77 -3.62 17.09
C ILE A 38 8.80 -3.06 16.04
N VAL A 39 7.72 -2.42 16.48
CA VAL A 39 6.72 -1.81 15.59
C VAL A 39 7.35 -0.73 14.71
N ASP A 40 8.13 0.17 15.30
CA ASP A 40 8.75 1.28 14.57
C ASP A 40 9.79 0.77 13.56
N LEU A 41 10.55 -0.25 13.94
CA LEU A 41 11.49 -0.90 13.02
C LEU A 41 10.78 -1.58 11.85
N VAL A 42 9.67 -2.30 12.08
CA VAL A 42 8.89 -2.93 11.00
C VAL A 42 8.23 -1.89 10.10
N VAL A 43 7.75 -0.76 10.64
CA VAL A 43 7.18 0.34 9.83
C VAL A 43 8.24 0.97 8.92
N CYS A 44 9.49 1.06 9.39
CA CYS A 44 10.59 1.65 8.64
C CYS A 44 11.27 0.67 7.66
N PHE A 45 10.81 -0.57 7.56
CA PHE A 45 11.45 -1.58 6.72
C PHE A 45 11.17 -1.31 5.23
N PRO A 46 12.21 -1.17 4.39
CA PRO A 46 12.04 -0.75 2.98
C PRO A 46 11.66 -1.88 2.03
N VAL A 47 11.63 -3.12 2.51
CA VAL A 47 11.35 -4.34 1.72
C VAL A 47 10.36 -5.22 2.48
N TYR A 48 9.67 -6.12 1.78
CA TYR A 48 8.77 -7.10 2.42
C TYR A 48 9.46 -7.88 3.54
N ARG A 49 10.70 -8.32 3.32
CA ARG A 49 11.49 -9.09 4.29
C ARG A 49 12.94 -9.18 3.85
N THR A 50 13.80 -9.46 4.82
CA THR A 50 15.17 -9.91 4.60
C THR A 50 15.25 -11.44 4.54
N TYR A 51 16.42 -11.95 4.17
CA TYR A 51 16.71 -13.38 4.09
C TYR A 51 17.96 -13.78 4.89
N VAL A 52 18.09 -13.20 6.09
CA VAL A 52 19.10 -13.56 7.08
C VAL A 52 18.92 -15.00 7.55
N GLN A 53 20.00 -15.79 7.46
CA GLN A 53 20.04 -17.20 7.81
C GLN A 53 20.82 -17.39 9.13
N ALA A 54 20.10 -17.36 10.25
CA ALA A 54 20.72 -17.47 11.58
C ALA A 54 21.50 -18.79 11.77
N GLU A 55 21.00 -19.90 11.20
CA GLU A 55 21.60 -21.24 11.26
C GLU A 55 22.97 -21.30 10.59
N THR A 56 23.10 -20.73 9.39
CA THR A 56 24.36 -20.70 8.63
C THR A 56 25.24 -19.50 8.96
N GLY A 57 24.69 -18.49 9.64
CA GLY A 57 25.38 -17.23 9.94
C GLY A 57 25.53 -16.28 8.77
N GLN A 58 24.72 -16.48 7.72
CA GLN A 58 24.81 -15.68 6.50
C GLN A 58 23.87 -14.48 6.56
N VAL A 59 24.41 -13.31 6.23
CA VAL A 59 23.71 -12.05 6.05
C VAL A 59 24.19 -11.46 4.73
N SER A 60 23.28 -11.20 3.78
CA SER A 60 23.67 -10.60 2.50
C SER A 60 23.99 -9.10 2.68
N ALA A 61 24.78 -8.52 1.77
CA ALA A 61 25.09 -7.09 1.81
C ALA A 61 23.82 -6.22 1.70
N ASP A 62 22.84 -6.67 0.90
CA ASP A 62 21.55 -6.00 0.75
C ASP A 62 20.75 -6.05 2.06
N ASP A 63 20.68 -7.21 2.73
CA ASP A 63 20.00 -7.33 4.03
C ASP A 63 20.65 -6.42 5.08
N VAL A 64 21.99 -6.34 5.11
CA VAL A 64 22.72 -5.42 5.99
C VAL A 64 22.30 -3.97 5.70
N ALA A 65 22.21 -3.56 4.44
CA ALA A 65 21.81 -2.22 4.06
C ALA A 65 20.37 -1.91 4.48
N TYR A 66 19.41 -2.82 4.20
CA TYR A 66 18.00 -2.63 4.55
C TYR A 66 17.78 -2.56 6.06
N ILE A 67 18.42 -3.44 6.85
CA ILE A 67 18.30 -3.44 8.32
C ILE A 67 18.84 -2.14 8.90
N ASN A 68 20.02 -1.69 8.45
CA ASN A 68 20.61 -0.44 8.93
C ASN A 68 19.78 0.79 8.52
N GLN A 69 19.26 0.82 7.29
CA GLN A 69 18.37 1.89 6.83
C GLN A 69 17.11 1.97 7.70
N ALA A 70 16.45 0.83 7.93
CA ALA A 70 15.25 0.78 8.75
C ALA A 70 15.52 1.24 10.19
N ALA A 71 16.64 0.78 10.79
CA ALA A 71 17.04 1.18 12.13
C ALA A 71 17.38 2.67 12.23
N ALA A 72 18.04 3.25 11.23
CA ALA A 72 18.36 4.67 11.19
C ALA A 72 17.09 5.53 11.09
N LEU A 73 16.13 5.15 10.24
CA LEU A 73 14.84 5.82 10.12
C LEU A 73 14.02 5.70 11.41
N ALA A 74 13.97 4.51 12.01
CA ALA A 74 13.23 4.30 13.26
C ALA A 74 13.79 5.13 14.42
N ARG A 75 15.12 5.33 14.49
CA ARG A 75 15.75 6.25 15.45
C ARG A 75 15.36 7.70 15.23
N GLN A 76 15.29 8.14 13.97
CA GLN A 76 14.93 9.51 13.63
C GLN A 76 13.45 9.83 13.90
N GLN A 77 12.57 8.83 13.76
CA GLN A 77 11.13 9.00 13.96
C GLN A 77 10.69 8.68 15.41
N GLY A 78 11.46 7.87 16.12
CA GLY A 78 11.18 7.36 17.45
C GLY A 78 11.53 8.35 18.57
N ASP A 79 11.01 9.58 18.53
CA ASP A 79 11.30 10.69 19.46
C ASP A 79 11.10 10.36 20.96
N LYS A 80 10.51 9.21 21.30
CA LYS A 80 10.15 8.81 22.66
C LYS A 80 10.84 7.54 23.17
N LEU A 81 11.65 6.89 22.34
CA LEU A 81 12.35 5.65 22.70
C LEU A 81 13.84 5.89 22.83
N ASP A 82 14.49 5.17 23.73
CA ASP A 82 15.95 5.16 23.82
C ASP A 82 16.55 4.58 22.51
N PRO A 83 17.43 5.31 21.80
CA PRO A 83 18.01 4.85 20.55
C PRO A 83 18.74 3.49 20.65
N SER A 84 19.24 3.12 21.83
CA SER A 84 19.95 1.86 22.06
C SER A 84 19.05 0.62 21.93
N LEU A 85 17.72 0.77 22.02
CA LEU A 85 16.76 -0.28 21.68
C LEU A 85 16.94 -0.75 20.24
N PHE A 86 17.13 0.19 19.32
CA PHE A 86 17.36 -0.12 17.91
C PHE A 86 18.74 -0.73 17.68
N ASP A 87 19.74 -0.42 18.51
CA ASP A 87 21.05 -1.11 18.46
C ASP A 87 20.92 -2.58 18.83
N LEU A 88 20.20 -2.92 19.91
CA LEU A 88 19.93 -4.31 20.29
C LEU A 88 19.24 -5.07 19.14
N LEU A 89 18.14 -4.53 18.60
CA LEU A 89 17.40 -5.18 17.53
C LEU A 89 18.26 -5.35 16.27
N THR A 90 19.02 -4.32 15.90
CA THR A 90 19.93 -4.36 14.75
C THR A 90 21.04 -5.40 14.95
N ASP A 91 21.66 -5.46 16.13
CA ASP A 91 22.71 -6.44 16.43
C ASP A 91 22.21 -7.88 16.36
N VAL A 92 20.97 -8.14 16.82
CA VAL A 92 20.34 -9.45 16.70
C VAL A 92 20.05 -9.78 15.23
N LEU A 93 19.43 -8.85 14.48
CA LEU A 93 19.10 -9.05 13.06
C LEU A 93 20.34 -9.25 12.18
N LEU A 94 21.45 -8.61 12.51
CA LEU A 94 22.73 -8.76 11.81
C LEU A 94 23.60 -9.91 12.35
N LEU A 95 23.05 -10.76 13.22
CA LEU A 95 23.72 -11.91 13.82
C LEU A 95 25.01 -11.57 14.58
N ARG A 96 25.15 -10.33 15.07
CA ARG A 96 26.24 -9.91 15.97
C ARG A 96 26.01 -10.44 17.39
N ARG A 97 24.75 -10.69 17.74
CA ARG A 97 24.32 -11.42 18.94
C ARG A 97 23.62 -12.69 18.49
N ARG A 98 24.08 -13.84 18.99
CA ARG A 98 23.64 -15.16 18.54
C ARG A 98 23.28 -16.05 19.73
N GLY A 99 22.26 -16.86 19.52
CA GLY A 99 21.70 -17.79 20.50
C GLY A 99 20.35 -18.27 19.99
N ASN A 100 19.73 -19.18 20.75
CA ASN A 100 18.43 -19.73 20.37
C ASN A 100 17.32 -18.66 20.29
N PRO A 101 17.11 -17.78 21.29
CA PRO A 101 16.07 -16.76 21.18
C PRO A 101 16.40 -15.70 20.14
N GLU A 102 17.67 -15.34 19.95
CA GLU A 102 18.11 -14.43 18.89
C GLU A 102 17.76 -15.00 17.50
N SER A 103 18.05 -16.28 17.27
CA SER A 103 17.75 -16.95 16.00
C SER A 103 16.24 -17.07 15.74
N GLU A 104 15.46 -17.35 16.79
CA GLU A 104 13.98 -17.35 16.69
C GLU A 104 13.45 -15.94 16.38
N PHE A 105 13.99 -14.91 17.02
CA PHE A 105 13.62 -13.52 16.75
C PHE A 105 13.86 -13.15 15.29
N VAL A 106 15.06 -13.42 14.75
CA VAL A 106 15.39 -13.13 13.34
C VAL A 106 14.39 -13.80 12.40
N MET A 107 14.14 -15.09 12.58
CA MET A 107 13.20 -15.82 11.72
C MET A 107 11.79 -15.22 11.78
N ARG A 108 11.28 -14.96 12.99
CA ARG A 108 9.91 -14.45 13.19
C ARG A 108 9.74 -13.01 12.75
N PHE A 109 10.77 -12.18 12.92
CA PHE A 109 10.76 -10.81 12.44
C PHE A 109 10.60 -10.80 10.91
N GLN A 110 11.38 -11.63 10.20
CA GLN A 110 11.27 -11.78 8.75
C GLN A 110 9.93 -12.38 8.29
N GLN A 111 9.27 -13.17 9.14
CA GLN A 111 7.91 -13.69 8.89
C GLN A 111 6.82 -12.63 9.14
N LEU A 112 7.08 -11.63 10.00
CA LEU A 112 6.13 -10.57 10.32
C LEU A 112 6.17 -9.42 9.30
N THR A 113 7.34 -9.02 8.84
CA THR A 113 7.49 -7.83 7.97
C THR A 113 6.68 -7.97 6.67
N GLY A 114 6.60 -9.17 6.09
CA GLY A 114 5.86 -9.40 4.84
C GLY A 114 4.37 -9.11 4.96
N PRO A 115 3.64 -9.80 5.87
CA PRO A 115 2.25 -9.50 6.18
C PRO A 115 2.01 -8.06 6.64
N ALA A 116 2.96 -7.46 7.38
CA ALA A 116 2.86 -6.07 7.80
C ALA A 116 2.87 -5.10 6.62
N MET A 117 3.76 -5.32 5.64
CA MET A 117 3.83 -4.54 4.41
C MET A 117 2.54 -4.70 3.60
N ALA A 118 2.14 -5.95 3.28
CA ALA A 118 0.94 -6.21 2.49
C ALA A 118 -0.33 -5.61 3.12
N LYS A 119 -0.54 -5.83 4.44
CA LYS A 119 -1.73 -5.32 5.13
C LYS A 119 -1.70 -3.82 5.42
N GLY A 120 -0.52 -3.23 5.56
CA GLY A 120 -0.35 -1.81 5.86
C GLY A 120 -0.34 -0.93 4.61
N VAL A 121 0.32 -1.38 3.55
CA VAL A 121 0.49 -0.62 2.31
C VAL A 121 -0.58 -1.02 1.30
N GLU A 122 -0.55 -2.26 0.83
CA GLU A 122 -1.37 -2.70 -0.30
C GLU A 122 -2.87 -2.75 0.04
N ASP A 123 -3.22 -3.21 1.24
CA ASP A 123 -4.60 -3.32 1.71
C ASP A 123 -5.03 -2.14 2.60
N THR A 124 -4.27 -1.03 2.64
CA THR A 124 -4.70 0.17 3.38
C THR A 124 -4.19 1.46 2.78
N ALA A 125 -2.87 1.70 2.74
CA ALA A 125 -2.31 2.95 2.22
C ALA A 125 -2.73 3.19 0.75
N CYS A 126 -2.76 2.15 -0.08
CA CYS A 126 -3.22 2.21 -1.47
C CYS A 126 -4.71 2.60 -1.63
N TYR A 127 -5.54 2.45 -0.59
CA TYR A 127 -6.93 2.93 -0.58
C TYR A 127 -7.09 4.33 0.03
N CYS A 128 -6.04 4.84 0.66
CA CYS A 128 -6.00 6.17 1.27
C CYS A 128 -5.37 7.22 0.36
N PHE A 129 -4.31 6.86 -0.37
CA PHE A 129 -3.54 7.80 -1.18
C PHE A 129 -4.07 7.88 -2.63
N ASN A 130 -5.19 8.58 -2.82
CA ASN A 130 -5.94 8.57 -4.09
C ASN A 130 -5.48 9.62 -5.10
N ARG A 131 -4.19 9.97 -5.15
CA ARG A 131 -3.65 10.96 -6.12
C ARG A 131 -3.91 10.52 -7.57
N LEU A 132 -3.54 9.28 -7.88
CA LEU A 132 -3.81 8.61 -9.16
C LEU A 132 -3.85 7.10 -8.89
N ILE A 133 -5.04 6.49 -8.88
CA ILE A 133 -5.21 5.11 -8.39
C ILE A 133 -4.64 4.05 -9.33
N SER A 134 -4.25 4.42 -10.56
CA SER A 134 -3.49 3.52 -11.44
C SER A 134 -2.09 3.20 -10.90
N LEU A 135 -1.55 4.02 -10.00
CA LEU A 135 -0.27 3.78 -9.34
C LEU A 135 -0.41 2.92 -8.07
N ASN A 136 -1.63 2.70 -7.60
CA ASN A 136 -1.92 2.01 -6.35
C ASN A 136 -2.10 0.51 -6.62
N GLU A 137 -1.00 -0.15 -7.00
CA GLU A 137 -0.97 -1.57 -7.35
C GLU A 137 -0.11 -2.43 -6.44
N VAL A 138 -0.35 -3.75 -6.50
CA VAL A 138 0.48 -4.76 -5.85
C VAL A 138 1.92 -4.65 -6.39
N GLY A 139 2.89 -4.52 -5.49
CA GLY A 139 4.30 -4.28 -5.83
C GLY A 139 4.64 -2.87 -6.35
N GLY A 140 3.66 -1.96 -6.46
CA GLY A 140 3.89 -0.56 -6.82
C GLY A 140 4.23 0.32 -5.61
N ASP A 141 4.93 1.44 -5.87
CA ASP A 141 5.12 2.52 -4.90
C ASP A 141 4.40 3.78 -5.40
N PRO A 142 3.22 4.14 -4.83
CA PRO A 142 2.48 5.33 -5.22
C PRO A 142 3.23 6.66 -5.02
N GLY A 143 4.31 6.66 -4.22
CA GLY A 143 5.21 7.80 -4.07
C GLY A 143 5.98 8.12 -5.36
N ARG A 144 6.28 7.09 -6.16
CA ARG A 144 6.93 7.23 -7.48
C ARG A 144 5.87 7.43 -8.57
N PHE A 145 5.67 8.67 -8.99
CA PHE A 145 4.60 9.03 -9.93
C PHE A 145 4.79 8.47 -11.35
N GLY A 146 6.04 8.33 -11.78
CA GLY A 146 6.40 7.82 -13.09
C GLY A 146 7.90 7.56 -13.16
N LEU A 147 8.39 7.16 -14.33
CA LEU A 147 9.80 6.92 -14.59
C LEU A 147 10.21 7.48 -15.95
N SER A 148 11.50 7.81 -16.08
CA SER A 148 12.09 8.19 -17.37
C SER A 148 12.29 6.98 -18.29
N LEU A 149 12.42 7.24 -19.59
CA LEU A 149 12.71 6.20 -20.58
C LEU A 149 14.06 5.50 -20.32
N ASP A 150 15.06 6.26 -19.86
CA ASP A 150 16.38 5.71 -19.51
C ASP A 150 16.29 4.78 -18.29
N GLU A 151 15.51 5.14 -17.27
CA GLU A 151 15.26 4.27 -16.13
C GLU A 151 14.54 2.98 -16.54
N PHE A 152 13.56 3.09 -17.45
CA PHE A 152 12.85 1.94 -18.01
C PHE A 152 13.84 0.97 -18.69
N HIS A 153 14.62 1.47 -19.66
CA HIS A 153 15.57 0.63 -20.39
C HIS A 153 16.67 0.04 -19.51
N ARG A 154 17.14 0.78 -18.50
CA ARG A 154 18.08 0.25 -17.52
C ARG A 154 17.47 -0.90 -16.71
N ALA A 155 16.23 -0.76 -16.25
CA ALA A 155 15.52 -1.81 -15.53
C ALA A 155 15.27 -3.04 -16.42
N SER A 156 14.92 -2.84 -17.69
CA SER A 156 14.78 -3.93 -18.67
C SER A 156 16.10 -4.67 -18.89
N ALA A 157 17.21 -3.95 -19.08
CA ALA A 157 18.54 -4.55 -19.27
C ALA A 157 19.00 -5.33 -18.04
N GLU A 158 18.78 -4.79 -16.83
CA GLU A 158 19.09 -5.48 -15.58
C GLU A 158 18.26 -6.76 -15.42
N SER A 159 16.97 -6.69 -15.73
CA SER A 159 16.06 -7.84 -15.65
C SER A 159 16.49 -8.94 -16.63
N GLN A 160 16.86 -8.59 -17.86
CA GLN A 160 17.39 -9.53 -18.84
C GLN A 160 18.70 -10.17 -18.40
N ALA A 161 19.59 -9.42 -17.73
CA ALA A 161 20.88 -9.92 -17.28
C ALA A 161 20.78 -10.86 -16.06
N ARG A 162 19.88 -10.56 -15.12
CA ARG A 162 19.78 -11.30 -13.84
C ARG A 162 18.69 -12.38 -13.85
N TRP A 163 17.58 -12.12 -14.54
CA TRP A 163 16.38 -12.97 -14.54
C TRP A 163 15.75 -13.07 -15.95
N PRO A 164 16.47 -13.61 -16.95
CA PRO A 164 16.03 -13.62 -18.35
C PRO A 164 14.71 -14.36 -18.61
N ASN A 165 14.31 -15.24 -17.68
CA ASN A 165 13.07 -16.03 -17.77
C ASN A 165 11.99 -15.55 -16.78
N THR A 166 12.15 -14.35 -16.19
CA THR A 166 11.17 -13.82 -15.24
C THR A 166 9.85 -13.47 -15.93
N MET A 167 8.76 -13.63 -15.21
CA MET A 167 7.44 -13.28 -15.73
C MET A 167 7.26 -11.76 -15.78
N LEU A 168 6.77 -11.24 -16.91
CA LEU A 168 6.26 -9.88 -17.03
C LEU A 168 4.73 -9.92 -16.92
N ALA A 169 4.21 -9.54 -15.76
CA ALA A 169 2.77 -9.53 -15.48
C ALA A 169 2.21 -8.11 -15.51
N SER A 170 1.06 -7.95 -16.14
CA SER A 170 0.28 -6.71 -16.19
C SER A 170 -1.07 -6.85 -15.50
N SER A 171 -1.69 -8.03 -15.51
CA SER A 171 -2.90 -8.31 -14.73
C SER A 171 -2.79 -9.69 -14.10
N THR A 172 -3.24 -9.82 -12.85
CA THR A 172 -3.31 -11.10 -12.14
C THR A 172 -4.67 -11.21 -11.43
N HIS A 173 -4.90 -12.33 -10.74
CA HIS A 173 -6.09 -12.47 -9.90
C HIS A 173 -6.05 -11.58 -8.64
N ASP A 174 -4.88 -11.03 -8.30
CA ASP A 174 -4.65 -10.22 -7.10
C ASP A 174 -4.37 -8.74 -7.38
N THR A 175 -4.15 -8.34 -8.63
CA THR A 175 -3.99 -6.92 -8.99
C THR A 175 -5.22 -6.13 -8.57
N LYS A 176 -5.02 -4.93 -8.02
CA LYS A 176 -6.12 -4.08 -7.51
C LYS A 176 -7.03 -3.61 -8.65
N HIS A 177 -6.46 -3.40 -9.83
CA HIS A 177 -7.10 -2.99 -11.07
C HIS A 177 -6.56 -3.85 -12.22
N SER A 178 -7.28 -3.95 -13.34
CA SER A 178 -6.73 -4.59 -14.55
C SER A 178 -5.80 -3.64 -15.31
N GLU A 179 -4.97 -4.18 -16.21
CA GLU A 179 -4.05 -3.37 -17.03
C GLU A 179 -4.77 -2.29 -17.84
N ASP A 180 -5.89 -2.60 -18.48
CA ASP A 180 -6.64 -1.63 -19.29
C ASP A 180 -7.27 -0.53 -18.46
N MET A 181 -7.75 -0.87 -17.26
CA MET A 181 -8.26 0.11 -16.30
C MET A 181 -7.16 1.11 -15.93
N ARG A 182 -5.94 0.63 -15.68
CA ARG A 182 -4.79 1.48 -15.34
C ARG A 182 -4.27 2.27 -16.53
N ALA A 183 -4.24 1.68 -17.72
CA ALA A 183 -3.84 2.34 -18.96
C ALA A 183 -4.73 3.55 -19.26
N ARG A 184 -6.06 3.38 -19.12
CA ARG A 184 -7.04 4.47 -19.27
C ARG A 184 -6.88 5.54 -18.18
N LEU A 185 -6.75 5.13 -16.92
CA LEU A 185 -6.55 6.07 -15.81
C LEU A 185 -5.28 6.90 -15.94
N SER A 186 -4.22 6.33 -16.50
CA SER A 186 -2.93 7.03 -16.64
C SER A 186 -3.01 8.24 -17.59
N VAL A 187 -3.98 8.28 -18.51
CA VAL A 187 -4.28 9.44 -19.36
C VAL A 187 -4.61 10.69 -18.53
N LEU A 188 -5.19 10.52 -17.34
CA LEU A 188 -5.50 11.65 -16.44
C LEU A 188 -4.26 12.45 -16.02
N SER A 189 -3.08 11.83 -16.07
CA SER A 189 -1.81 12.52 -15.79
C SER A 189 -1.38 13.48 -16.91
N GLU A 190 -1.90 13.29 -18.12
CA GLU A 190 -1.59 14.10 -19.31
C GLU A 190 -2.53 15.30 -19.48
N ILE A 191 -3.72 15.24 -18.86
CA ILE A 191 -4.78 16.27 -18.91
C ILE A 191 -5.21 16.73 -17.51
N PRO A 192 -4.28 17.20 -16.65
CA PRO A 192 -4.56 17.44 -15.24
C PRO A 192 -5.54 18.59 -14.98
N ASP A 193 -5.60 19.60 -15.86
CA ASP A 193 -6.51 20.73 -15.69
C ASP A 193 -7.94 20.34 -16.11
N GLU A 194 -8.12 19.64 -17.22
CA GLU A 194 -9.42 19.09 -17.64
C GLU A 194 -9.95 18.07 -16.65
N TRP A 195 -9.07 17.25 -16.07
CA TRP A 195 -9.44 16.32 -15.00
C TRP A 195 -9.90 17.07 -13.75
N ARG A 196 -9.20 18.14 -13.34
CA ARG A 196 -9.60 18.98 -12.20
C ARG A 196 -10.99 19.58 -12.42
N GLU A 197 -11.23 20.19 -13.57
CA GLU A 197 -12.51 20.81 -13.90
C GLU A 197 -13.65 19.78 -13.94
N THR A 198 -13.39 18.62 -14.51
CA THR A 198 -14.36 17.52 -14.59
C THR A 198 -14.74 17.02 -13.19
N VAL A 199 -13.76 16.80 -12.31
CA VAL A 199 -14.01 16.39 -10.92
C VAL A 199 -14.79 17.45 -10.14
N GLN A 200 -14.47 18.73 -10.32
CA GLN A 200 -15.21 19.82 -9.67
C GLN A 200 -16.67 19.83 -10.15
N ARG A 201 -16.90 19.70 -11.45
CA ARG A 201 -18.24 19.61 -12.04
C ARG A 201 -19.01 18.41 -11.51
N TRP A 202 -18.41 17.23 -11.50
CA TRP A 202 -19.01 15.99 -10.96
C TRP A 202 -19.34 16.11 -9.47
N SER A 203 -18.42 16.66 -8.68
CA SER A 203 -18.63 16.97 -7.26
C SER A 203 -19.82 17.90 -7.06
N SER A 204 -19.96 18.95 -7.88
CA SER A 204 -21.10 19.87 -7.80
C SER A 204 -22.43 19.19 -8.16
N ILE A 205 -22.45 18.35 -9.22
CA ILE A 205 -23.65 17.59 -9.61
C ILE A 205 -24.07 16.63 -8.49
N ASN A 206 -23.11 15.93 -7.89
CA ASN A 206 -23.37 14.89 -6.89
C ASN A 206 -23.59 15.44 -5.47
N GLU A 207 -23.43 16.75 -5.25
CA GLU A 207 -23.65 17.35 -3.94
C GLU A 207 -25.08 17.11 -3.42
N ARG A 208 -26.07 17.03 -4.31
CA ARG A 208 -27.46 16.69 -3.98
C ARG A 208 -27.65 15.27 -3.40
N HIS A 209 -26.73 14.36 -3.69
CA HIS A 209 -26.75 12.98 -3.20
C HIS A 209 -26.01 12.83 -1.87
N ARG A 210 -25.33 13.89 -1.41
CA ARG A 210 -24.57 13.90 -0.15
C ARG A 210 -25.50 13.96 1.04
N ARG A 211 -25.30 13.07 2.01
CA ARG A 211 -26.07 13.04 3.26
C ARG A 211 -25.13 13.23 4.44
N HIS A 212 -25.47 14.14 5.35
CA HIS A 212 -24.68 14.39 6.57
C HIS A 212 -23.18 14.68 6.31
N ASN A 213 -22.87 15.35 5.20
CA ASN A 213 -21.49 15.59 4.74
C ASN A 213 -20.67 14.30 4.48
N LEU A 214 -21.36 13.21 4.11
CA LEU A 214 -20.77 11.91 3.74
C LEU A 214 -21.14 11.52 2.29
N PRO A 215 -20.25 10.81 1.58
CA PRO A 215 -18.93 10.34 2.02
C PRO A 215 -17.88 11.47 2.05
N GLY A 216 -16.65 11.19 2.50
CA GLY A 216 -15.57 12.20 2.47
C GLY A 216 -15.05 12.46 1.04
N ARG A 217 -14.47 13.65 0.79
CA ARG A 217 -13.95 14.01 -0.54
C ARG A 217 -12.89 13.05 -1.10
N ASN A 218 -12.08 12.43 -0.24
CA ASN A 218 -11.03 11.50 -0.69
C ASN A 218 -11.58 10.21 -1.31
N ILE A 219 -12.63 9.62 -0.73
CA ILE A 219 -13.25 8.39 -1.27
C ILE A 219 -14.19 8.72 -2.45
N GLU A 220 -14.76 9.92 -2.47
CA GLU A 220 -15.47 10.45 -3.65
C GLU A 220 -14.51 10.59 -4.85
N TYR A 221 -13.30 11.10 -4.63
CA TYR A 221 -12.28 11.21 -5.67
C TYR A 221 -11.82 9.83 -6.17
N HIS A 222 -11.70 8.85 -5.27
CA HIS A 222 -11.47 7.45 -5.61
C HIS A 222 -12.60 6.90 -6.49
N PHE A 223 -13.86 7.12 -6.11
CA PHE A 223 -15.03 6.71 -6.88
C PHE A 223 -15.03 7.27 -8.31
N TYR A 224 -14.71 8.56 -8.49
CA TYR A 224 -14.63 9.16 -9.82
C TYR A 224 -13.55 8.52 -10.70
N GLN A 225 -12.37 8.22 -10.14
CA GLN A 225 -11.35 7.48 -10.87
C GLN A 225 -11.78 6.05 -11.19
N THR A 226 -12.41 5.35 -10.24
CA THR A 226 -12.97 4.01 -10.48
C THR A 226 -13.95 4.02 -11.66
N LEU A 227 -14.82 5.03 -11.74
CA LEU A 227 -15.73 5.18 -12.87
C LEU A 227 -14.95 5.38 -14.16
N VAL A 228 -14.03 6.35 -14.23
CA VAL A 228 -13.24 6.59 -15.45
C VAL A 228 -12.55 5.31 -15.93
N GLY A 229 -11.87 4.60 -15.02
CA GLY A 229 -11.13 3.39 -15.35
C GLY A 229 -12.00 2.21 -15.78
N ALA A 230 -13.18 2.04 -15.18
CA ALA A 230 -14.02 0.85 -15.36
C ALA A 230 -15.33 1.10 -16.15
N TRP A 231 -15.57 2.31 -16.66
CA TRP A 231 -16.81 2.63 -17.38
C TRP A 231 -16.95 1.81 -18.67
N PRO A 232 -18.16 1.30 -19.00
CA PRO A 232 -19.40 1.37 -18.20
C PRO A 232 -19.34 0.46 -16.96
N LEU A 233 -19.77 0.98 -15.80
CA LEU A 233 -19.75 0.27 -14.53
C LEU A 233 -21.16 0.13 -13.95
N GLU A 234 -21.60 -1.11 -13.80
CA GLU A 234 -22.90 -1.44 -13.21
C GLU A 234 -22.96 -1.07 -11.72
N LEU A 235 -24.14 -0.64 -11.25
CA LEU A 235 -24.36 -0.20 -9.88
C LEU A 235 -23.94 -1.26 -8.85
N GLU A 236 -24.30 -2.53 -9.06
CA GLU A 236 -23.96 -3.62 -8.13
C GLU A 236 -22.43 -3.76 -7.97
N ARG A 237 -21.69 -3.72 -9.09
CA ARG A 237 -20.23 -3.79 -9.08
C ARG A 237 -19.60 -2.56 -8.44
N ALA A 238 -20.15 -1.37 -8.69
CA ALA A 238 -19.69 -0.13 -8.08
C ALA A 238 -19.88 -0.15 -6.56
N LEU A 239 -21.06 -0.57 -6.08
CA LEU A 239 -21.35 -0.68 -4.64
C LEU A 239 -20.42 -1.68 -3.96
N ALA A 240 -20.27 -2.88 -4.51
CA ALA A 240 -19.40 -3.91 -3.95
C ALA A 240 -17.93 -3.45 -3.89
N TYR A 241 -17.43 -2.82 -4.95
CA TYR A 241 -16.06 -2.32 -4.99
C TYR A 241 -15.84 -1.18 -4.00
N MET A 242 -16.77 -0.21 -3.92
CA MET A 242 -16.61 0.94 -3.04
C MET A 242 -16.79 0.60 -1.56
N ASP A 243 -17.63 -0.37 -1.20
CA ASP A 243 -17.70 -0.90 0.17
C ASP A 243 -16.35 -1.53 0.57
N LYS A 244 -15.80 -2.39 -0.31
CA LYS A 244 -14.45 -2.95 -0.12
C LYS A 244 -13.40 -1.85 0.05
N ALA A 245 -13.34 -0.88 -0.87
CA ALA A 245 -12.37 0.20 -0.83
C ALA A 245 -12.48 1.03 0.46
N ALA A 246 -13.70 1.34 0.92
CA ALA A 246 -13.92 2.08 2.15
C ALA A 246 -13.48 1.30 3.41
N ARG A 247 -13.73 -0.02 3.44
CA ARG A 247 -13.32 -0.90 4.55
C ARG A 247 -11.81 -1.16 4.58
N GLU A 248 -11.16 -1.25 3.42
CA GLU A 248 -9.70 -1.40 3.35
C GLU A 248 -8.96 -0.11 3.74
N ALA A 249 -9.50 1.06 3.38
CA ALA A 249 -8.96 2.35 3.81
C ALA A 249 -8.96 2.51 5.34
N LYS A 250 -9.90 1.87 6.05
CA LYS A 250 -10.01 1.87 7.52
C LYS A 250 -10.15 3.26 8.17
N VAL A 251 -10.54 4.28 7.40
CA VAL A 251 -10.67 5.68 7.87
C VAL A 251 -11.99 5.94 8.58
N ARG A 252 -13.10 5.42 8.04
CA ARG A 252 -14.48 5.69 8.53
C ARG A 252 -15.28 4.45 8.87
N THR A 253 -14.93 3.31 8.27
CA THR A 253 -15.54 2.00 8.43
C THR A 253 -14.45 0.94 8.26
N THR A 254 -14.63 -0.26 8.81
CA THR A 254 -13.68 -1.37 8.72
C THR A 254 -14.43 -2.70 8.60
N TRP A 255 -13.72 -3.78 8.28
CA TRP A 255 -14.30 -5.13 8.30
C TRP A 255 -14.71 -5.59 9.70
N THR A 256 -13.93 -5.26 10.74
CA THR A 256 -14.18 -5.73 12.11
C THR A 256 -15.10 -4.83 12.92
N ARG A 257 -15.17 -3.55 12.55
CA ARG A 257 -16.03 -2.53 13.17
C ARG A 257 -16.71 -1.71 12.06
N PRO A 258 -17.78 -2.24 11.43
CA PRO A 258 -18.58 -1.50 10.46
C PRO A 258 -19.19 -0.23 11.06
N ASN A 259 -19.34 0.80 10.24
CA ASN A 259 -20.01 2.04 10.61
C ASN A 259 -21.27 2.20 9.74
N THR A 260 -22.38 1.64 10.20
CA THR A 260 -23.65 1.58 9.45
C THR A 260 -24.08 2.92 8.87
N ARG A 261 -24.00 4.01 9.65
CA ARG A 261 -24.37 5.36 9.18
C ARG A 261 -23.50 5.82 8.01
N TYR A 262 -22.20 5.49 8.04
CA TYR A 262 -21.29 5.83 6.95
C TYR A 262 -21.53 4.94 5.73
N ASP A 263 -21.67 3.63 5.96
CA ASP A 263 -21.87 2.63 4.91
C ASP A 263 -23.16 2.93 4.11
N GLU A 264 -24.27 3.21 4.80
CA GLU A 264 -25.56 3.62 4.18
C GLU A 264 -25.46 4.94 3.41
N ALA A 265 -24.68 5.91 3.92
CA ALA A 265 -24.49 7.19 3.25
C ALA A 265 -23.64 7.05 1.98
N LEU A 266 -22.62 6.18 2.00
CA LEU A 266 -21.79 5.87 0.84
C LEU A 266 -22.62 5.15 -0.24
N GLU A 267 -23.38 4.14 0.15
CA GLU A 267 -24.29 3.40 -0.75
C GLU A 267 -25.33 4.34 -1.39
N ALA A 268 -25.96 5.20 -0.59
CA ALA A 268 -26.94 6.18 -1.09
C ALA A 268 -26.30 7.18 -2.06
N PHE A 269 -25.07 7.64 -1.79
CA PHE A 269 -24.35 8.55 -2.67
C PHE A 269 -24.04 7.91 -4.03
N ILE A 270 -23.49 6.68 -4.03
CA ILE A 270 -23.15 5.95 -5.26
C ILE A 270 -24.41 5.64 -6.07
N THR A 271 -25.46 5.17 -5.38
CA THR A 271 -26.76 4.86 -6.01
C THR A 271 -27.39 6.12 -6.61
N GLY A 272 -27.36 7.24 -5.88
CA GLY A 272 -27.85 8.53 -6.39
C GLY A 272 -27.08 9.00 -7.61
N ALA A 273 -25.74 8.96 -7.56
CA ALA A 273 -24.87 9.37 -8.64
C ALA A 273 -25.09 8.51 -9.91
N LEU A 274 -25.08 7.18 -9.80
CA LEU A 274 -25.24 6.29 -10.96
C LEU A 274 -26.66 6.28 -11.55
N ASN A 275 -27.67 6.73 -10.81
CA ASN A 275 -29.04 6.91 -11.31
C ASN A 275 -29.31 8.33 -11.83
N ASP A 276 -28.31 9.21 -11.85
CA ASP A 276 -28.44 10.60 -12.26
C ASP A 276 -27.96 10.78 -13.71
N PRO A 277 -28.87 10.96 -14.70
CA PRO A 277 -28.49 11.00 -16.11
C PRO A 277 -27.58 12.18 -16.46
N ALA A 278 -27.63 13.27 -15.68
CA ALA A 278 -26.75 14.42 -15.90
C ALA A 278 -25.30 14.06 -15.55
N PHE A 279 -25.10 13.29 -14.47
CA PHE A 279 -23.79 12.81 -14.06
C PHE A 279 -23.30 11.68 -14.98
N THR A 280 -24.06 10.61 -15.15
CA THR A 280 -23.63 9.44 -15.94
C THR A 280 -23.39 9.79 -17.40
N GLY A 281 -24.21 10.67 -17.99
CA GLY A 281 -23.98 11.19 -19.33
C GLY A 281 -22.71 12.03 -19.44
N ASP A 282 -22.29 12.73 -18.37
CA ASP A 282 -21.02 13.47 -18.37
C ASP A 282 -19.81 12.55 -18.16
N VAL A 283 -19.95 11.51 -17.34
CA VAL A 283 -18.93 10.44 -17.22
C VAL A 283 -18.71 9.77 -18.56
N GLU A 284 -19.78 9.36 -19.25
CA GLU A 284 -19.69 8.72 -20.56
C GLU A 284 -19.02 9.63 -21.60
N ARG A 285 -19.39 10.92 -21.66
CA ARG A 285 -18.74 11.88 -22.56
C ARG A 285 -17.24 12.00 -22.28
N PHE A 286 -16.86 12.13 -21.00
CA PHE A 286 -15.46 12.26 -20.62
C PHE A 286 -14.66 10.98 -20.94
N VAL A 287 -15.21 9.81 -20.61
CA VAL A 287 -14.56 8.52 -20.92
C VAL A 287 -14.40 8.37 -22.42
N ASN A 288 -15.46 8.62 -23.22
CA ASN A 288 -15.40 8.52 -24.67
C ASN A 288 -14.34 9.44 -25.29
N TRP A 289 -14.12 10.62 -24.71
CA TRP A 289 -13.09 11.54 -25.17
C TRP A 289 -11.67 10.99 -24.97
N ILE A 290 -11.42 10.27 -23.87
CA ILE A 290 -10.09 9.72 -23.55
C ILE A 290 -9.88 8.26 -24.01
N THR A 291 -10.91 7.62 -24.56
CA THR A 291 -10.91 6.18 -24.91
C THR A 291 -9.74 5.83 -25.83
N ASP A 292 -9.51 6.59 -26.90
CA ASP A 292 -8.46 6.30 -27.87
C ASP A 292 -7.06 6.38 -27.24
N ALA A 293 -6.81 7.37 -26.39
CA ALA A 293 -5.56 7.48 -25.65
C ALA A 293 -5.36 6.30 -24.69
N GLY A 294 -6.44 5.86 -24.02
CA GLY A 294 -6.42 4.66 -23.18
C GLY A 294 -6.08 3.39 -23.96
N TYR A 295 -6.62 3.23 -25.18
CA TYR A 295 -6.29 2.11 -26.05
C TYR A 295 -4.84 2.15 -26.53
N ILE A 296 -4.32 3.33 -26.88
CA ILE A 296 -2.91 3.48 -27.24
C ILE A 296 -2.01 3.03 -26.08
N ASN A 297 -2.30 3.47 -24.85
CA ASN A 297 -1.53 3.08 -23.67
C ASN A 297 -1.59 1.57 -23.43
N SER A 298 -2.77 0.94 -23.53
CA SER A 298 -2.94 -0.50 -23.36
C SER A 298 -2.18 -1.31 -24.42
N LEU A 299 -2.32 -0.95 -25.70
CA LEU A 299 -1.64 -1.64 -26.80
C LEU A 299 -0.13 -1.47 -26.73
N ALA A 300 0.36 -0.28 -26.39
CA ALA A 300 1.78 -0.04 -26.17
C ALA A 300 2.32 -0.88 -25.01
N GLN A 301 1.62 -0.92 -23.88
CA GLN A 301 2.00 -1.76 -22.74
C GLN A 301 2.02 -3.24 -23.11
N MET A 302 1.03 -3.72 -23.87
CA MET A 302 0.98 -5.10 -24.34
C MET A 302 2.17 -5.42 -25.24
N LEU A 303 2.50 -4.54 -26.19
CA LEU A 303 3.64 -4.71 -27.09
C LEU A 303 4.97 -4.73 -26.34
N ILE A 304 5.16 -3.86 -25.35
CA ILE A 304 6.38 -3.79 -24.54
C ILE A 304 6.58 -5.07 -23.69
N LYS A 305 5.48 -5.72 -23.30
CA LYS A 305 5.49 -6.92 -22.45
C LYS A 305 5.80 -8.21 -23.23
N LEU A 306 5.46 -8.27 -24.53
CA LEU A 306 5.63 -9.44 -25.41
C LEU A 306 7.06 -9.56 -25.94
#